data_AF-A0A7G9SNE9-F1
#
_entry.id   AF-A0A7G9SNE9-F1
#
_cell.length_a   1.000
_cell.length_b   1.000
_cell.length_c   1.000
_cell.angle_alpha   90.00
_cell.angle_beta   90.00
_cell.angle_gamma   90.00
#
_symmetry.space_group_name_H-M   'P 1'
#
loop_
_entity.id
_entity.type
_entity.pdbx_description
1 polymer ?
#
loop_
_entity_poly.entity_id
_entity_poly.type
_entity_poly.pdbx_seq_one_letter_code
_entity_poly.pdbx_strand_id
1 'polypeptide(L)'
;MALHKKGDRYLTEEEYQSEKSFEETLGLFFLGAGLVGCLAWYLTAELELPKLLRLARWAAIVFSALIGGALFLKFSEVVRKIIGWSLLLGLLYVVWQIV
;
A
#
# COMPACT_ATOMS: atom_id res chain seq x y z
N MET A 1 -2.59 -16.68 -29.95
CA MET A 1 -2.40 -15.63 -28.93
C MET A 1 -3.70 -15.55 -28.13
N ALA A 2 -3.63 -15.75 -26.82
CA ALA A 2 -4.82 -15.62 -25.97
C ALA A 2 -5.16 -14.13 -25.81
N LEU A 3 -6.43 -13.78 -25.99
CA LEU A 3 -6.94 -12.44 -25.74
C LEU A 3 -7.70 -12.46 -24.41
N HIS A 4 -7.29 -11.61 -23.48
CA HIS A 4 -7.90 -11.50 -22.16
C HIS A 4 -8.97 -10.41 -22.18
N LYS A 5 -10.21 -10.75 -21.80
CA LYS A 5 -11.31 -9.78 -21.71
C LYS A 5 -11.28 -9.12 -20.33
N LYS A 6 -11.13 -7.79 -20.30
CA LYS A 6 -11.25 -6.97 -19.08
C LYS A 6 -12.21 -5.81 -19.34
N GLY A 7 -13.40 -5.87 -18.74
CA GLY A 7 -14.49 -4.94 -19.04
C GLY A 7 -14.96 -5.07 -20.50
N ASP A 8 -15.01 -3.94 -21.21
CA ASP A 8 -15.41 -3.85 -22.63
C ASP A 8 -14.24 -3.97 -23.62
N ARG A 9 -13.00 -4.20 -23.15
CA ARG A 9 -11.82 -4.30 -24.02
C ARG A 9 -11.25 -5.72 -24.05
N TYR A 10 -10.75 -6.11 -25.21
CA TYR A 10 -9.93 -7.30 -25.40
C TYR A 10 -8.47 -6.86 -25.38
N LEU A 11 -7.74 -7.30 -24.37
CA LEU A 11 -6.33 -7.00 -24.19
C LEU A 11 -5.50 -8.18 -24.71
N THR A 12 -4.38 -7.87 -25.33
CA THR A 12 -3.34 -8.87 -25.55
C THR A 12 -2.73 -9.30 -24.21
N GLU A 13 -2.10 -10.49 -24.17
CA GLU A 13 -1.44 -11.01 -22.95
C GLU A 13 -0.48 -9.97 -22.35
N GLU A 14 0.31 -9.29 -23.18
CA GLU A 14 1.27 -8.28 -22.73
C GLU A 14 0.59 -7.07 -22.08
N GLU A 15 -0.49 -6.57 -22.68
CA GLU A 15 -1.28 -5.46 -22.12
C GLU A 15 -1.98 -5.85 -20.81
N TYR A 16 -2.47 -7.09 -20.74
CA TYR A 16 -3.12 -7.60 -19.53
C TYR A 16 -2.13 -7.73 -18.36
N GLN A 17 -0.92 -8.26 -18.61
CA GLN A 17 0.12 -8.37 -17.59
C GLN A 17 0.64 -6.98 -17.15
N SER A 18 0.78 -6.04 -18.09
CA SER A 18 1.15 -4.65 -17.83
C SER A 18 0.13 -3.94 -16.91
N GLU A 19 -1.16 -4.04 -17.23
CA GLU A 19 -2.21 -3.44 -16.39
C GLU A 19 -2.30 -4.09 -15.01
N LYS A 20 -2.19 -5.42 -14.94
CA LYS A 20 -2.22 -6.15 -13.67
C LYS A 20 -1.04 -5.75 -12.78
N SER A 21 0.15 -5.65 -13.36
CA SER A 21 1.34 -5.13 -12.68
C SER A 21 1.12 -3.70 -12.16
N PHE A 22 0.50 -2.85 -12.97
CA PHE A 22 0.19 -1.47 -12.58
C PHE A 22 -0.83 -1.39 -11.44
N GLU A 23 -1.90 -2.21 -11.46
CA GLU A 23 -2.88 -2.30 -10.37
C GLU A 23 -2.24 -2.82 -9.06
N GLU A 24 -1.40 -3.86 -9.14
CA GLU A 24 -0.66 -4.37 -7.97
C GLU A 24 0.28 -3.30 -7.38
N THR A 25 0.95 -2.54 -8.24
CA THR A 25 1.85 -1.45 -7.88
C THR A 25 1.07 -0.30 -7.20
N LEU A 26 -0.05 0.12 -7.77
CA LEU A 26 -0.93 1.11 -7.15
C LEU A 26 -1.46 0.64 -5.79
N GLY A 27 -1.84 -0.63 -5.67
CA GLY A 27 -2.27 -1.21 -4.40
C GLY A 27 -1.20 -1.10 -3.31
N LEU A 28 0.05 -1.42 -3.64
CA LEU A 28 1.20 -1.27 -2.73
C LEU A 28 1.46 0.19 -2.34
N PHE A 29 1.32 1.12 -3.29
CA PHE A 29 1.46 2.55 -3.02
C PHE A 29 0.41 3.03 -2.01
N PHE A 30 -0.87 2.70 -2.21
CA PHE A 30 -1.94 3.10 -1.29
C PHE A 30 -1.79 2.46 0.09
N LEU A 31 -1.33 1.21 0.15
CA LEU A 31 -1.01 0.54 1.43
C LEU A 31 0.09 1.27 2.19
N GLY A 32 1.21 1.58 1.53
CA GLY A 32 2.32 2.30 2.14
C GLY A 32 1.95 3.72 2.54
N ALA A 33 1.23 4.43 1.67
CA ALA A 33 0.76 5.78 1.94
C ALA A 33 -0.24 5.82 3.11
N GLY A 34 -1.16 4.85 3.16
CA GLY A 34 -2.11 4.71 4.26
C GLY A 34 -1.42 4.44 5.60
N LEU A 35 -0.47 3.49 5.64
CA LEU A 35 0.28 3.18 6.86
C LEU A 35 1.07 4.37 7.39
N VAL A 36 1.88 5.01 6.53
CA VAL A 36 2.73 6.14 6.94
C VAL A 36 1.89 7.37 7.27
N GLY A 37 0.82 7.63 6.50
CA GLY A 37 -0.12 8.71 6.78
C GLY A 37 -0.86 8.52 8.11
N CYS A 38 -1.29 7.28 8.41
CA CYS A 38 -1.96 6.96 9.68
C CYS A 38 -1.01 7.08 10.87
N LEU A 39 0.24 6.63 10.73
CA LEU A 39 1.30 6.84 11.73
C LEU A 39 1.55 8.33 11.99
N ALA A 40 1.70 9.12 10.94
CA ALA A 40 1.88 10.56 11.04
C ALA A 40 0.68 11.26 11.69
N TRP A 41 -0.54 10.80 11.38
CA TRP A 41 -1.76 11.26 12.05
C TRP A 41 -1.72 10.93 13.55
N TYR A 42 -1.44 9.68 13.93
CA TYR A 42 -1.40 9.24 15.32
C TYR A 42 -0.36 10.03 16.13
N LEU A 43 0.85 10.19 15.61
CA LEU A 43 1.93 10.98 16.23
C LEU A 43 1.57 12.46 16.42
N THR A 44 0.71 13.01 15.56
CA THR A 44 0.35 14.43 15.59
C THR A 44 -1.05 14.68 16.16
N ALA A 45 -1.78 13.63 16.56
CA ALA A 45 -3.16 13.70 17.02
C ALA A 45 -3.29 14.42 18.38
N GLU A 46 -2.33 14.21 19.29
CA GLU A 46 -2.33 14.77 20.64
C GLU A 46 -1.85 16.23 20.72
N LEU A 47 -1.32 16.77 19.62
CA LEU A 47 -0.85 18.17 19.56
C LEU A 47 -2.04 19.12 19.31
N GLU A 48 -2.46 19.84 20.35
CA GLU A 48 -3.43 20.95 20.23
C GLU A 48 -2.81 22.12 19.48
N LEU A 49 -3.00 22.14 18.15
CA LEU A 49 -2.42 23.14 17.26
C LEU A 49 -3.41 24.26 16.91
N PRO A 50 -2.96 25.53 16.84
CA PRO A 50 -3.71 26.67 16.31
C PRO A 50 -4.28 26.39 14.91
N LYS A 51 -5.37 27.06 14.52
CA LYS A 51 -6.04 26.87 13.21
C LYS A 51 -5.08 26.88 12.01
N LEU A 52 -4.09 27.77 12.01
CA LEU A 52 -3.08 27.89 10.96
C LEU A 52 -2.14 26.66 10.89
N LEU A 53 -1.76 26.12 12.04
CA LEU A 53 -0.90 24.94 12.13
C LEU A 53 -1.64 23.62 11.85
N ARG A 54 -2.98 23.59 11.95
CA ARG A 54 -3.78 22.42 11.51
C ARG A 54 -3.65 22.17 10.01
N LEU A 55 -3.63 23.23 9.20
CA LEU A 55 -3.42 23.13 7.75
C LEU A 55 -2.02 22.60 7.44
N ALA A 56 -1.00 23.13 8.13
CA ALA A 56 0.38 22.65 8.00
C ALA A 56 0.52 21.18 8.43
N ARG A 57 -0.17 20.76 9.51
CA ARG A 57 -0.22 19.36 9.97
C ARG A 57 -0.81 18.45 8.89
N TRP A 58 -1.94 18.83 8.30
CA TRP A 58 -2.56 18.09 7.21
C TRP A 58 -1.64 17.98 5.99
N ALA A 59 -0.99 19.08 5.60
CA ALA A 59 -0.03 19.06 4.51
C ALA A 59 1.15 18.11 4.81
N ALA A 60 1.68 18.14 6.03
CA ALA A 60 2.76 17.25 6.45
C ALA A 60 2.35 15.77 6.44
N ILE A 61 1.12 15.44 6.85
CA ILE A 61 0.58 14.07 6.81
C ILE A 61 0.41 13.60 5.36
N VAL A 62 -0.09 14.46 4.48
CA VAL A 62 -0.24 14.11 3.05
C VAL A 62 1.13 13.93 2.41
N PHE A 63 2.10 14.81 2.70
CA PHE A 63 3.47 14.67 2.21
C PHE A 63 4.14 13.39 2.72
N SER A 64 4.02 13.08 4.01
CA SER A 64 4.58 11.85 4.57
C SER A 64 3.92 10.60 3.99
N ALA A 65 2.60 10.62 3.76
CA ALA A 65 1.88 9.54 3.09
C ALA A 65 2.39 9.34 1.64
N LEU A 66 2.54 10.41 0.85
CA LEU A 66 3.05 10.31 -0.51
C LEU A 66 4.49 9.77 -0.56
N ILE A 67 5.36 10.26 0.33
CA ILE A 67 6.74 9.78 0.46
C ILE A 67 6.76 8.31 0.89
N GLY A 68 5.91 7.93 1.86
CA GLY A 68 5.76 6.57 2.34
C GLY A 68 5.30 5.60 1.26
N GLY A 69 4.29 5.99 0.48
CA GLY A 69 3.83 5.23 -0.68
C GLY A 69 4.92 5.06 -1.73
N ALA A 70 5.66 6.14 -2.07
CA ALA A 70 6.76 6.08 -3.03
C ALA A 70 7.91 5.19 -2.54
N LEU A 71 8.23 5.22 -1.25
CA LEU A 71 9.21 4.30 -0.64
C LEU A 71 8.74 2.85 -0.76
N PHE A 72 7.47 2.57 -0.47
CA PHE A 72 6.90 1.22 -0.59
C PHE A 72 6.97 0.66 -2.02
N LEU A 73 6.82 1.52 -3.03
CA LEU A 73 7.03 1.13 -4.43
C LEU A 73 8.49 0.75 -4.71
N LYS A 74 9.43 1.54 -4.20
CA LYS A 74 10.87 1.30 -4.39
C LYS A 74 11.35 0.04 -3.68
N PHE A 75 10.72 -0.32 -2.57
CA PHE A 75 10.98 -1.53 -1.80
C PHE A 75 9.92 -2.62 -2.03
N SER A 76 9.19 -2.57 -3.14
CA SER A 76 8.06 -3.48 -3.41
C SER A 76 8.42 -4.96 -3.29
N GLU A 77 9.62 -5.38 -3.73
CA GLU A 77 10.09 -6.76 -3.53
C GLU A 77 10.27 -7.14 -2.05
N VAL A 78 10.83 -6.22 -1.25
CA VAL A 78 11.03 -6.43 0.19
C VAL A 78 9.69 -6.47 0.90
N VAL A 79 8.78 -5.55 0.56
CA VAL A 79 7.41 -5.51 1.10
C VAL A 79 6.66 -6.80 0.72
N ARG A 80 6.76 -7.26 -0.53
CA ARG A 80 6.12 -8.51 -0.98
C ARG A 80 6.67 -9.73 -0.22
N LYS A 81 7.98 -9.77 0.05
CA LYS A 81 8.58 -10.78 0.93
C LYS A 81 8.02 -10.71 2.35
N ILE A 82 7.98 -9.52 2.96
CA ILE A 82 7.46 -9.34 4.33
C ILE A 82 6.00 -9.77 4.43
N ILE A 83 5.16 -9.40 3.47
CA ILE A 83 3.75 -9.83 3.41
C ILE A 83 3.67 -11.35 3.29
N GLY A 84 4.49 -11.96 2.43
CA GLY A 84 4.57 -13.41 2.28
C GLY A 84 4.96 -14.12 3.59
N TRP A 85 5.99 -13.62 4.28
CA TRP A 85 6.41 -14.14 5.59
C TRP A 85 5.34 -13.96 6.68
N SER A 86 4.65 -12.81 6.69
CA SER A 86 3.56 -12.52 7.61
C SER A 86 2.40 -13.49 7.44
N LEU A 87 1.99 -13.76 6.20
CA LEU A 87 0.95 -14.76 5.91
C LEU A 87 1.38 -16.17 6.32
N LEU A 88 2.64 -16.53 6.08
CA LEU A 88 3.17 -17.85 6.41
C LEU A 88 3.20 -18.07 7.94
N LEU A 89 3.66 -17.07 8.70
CA LEU A 89 3.63 -17.07 10.16
C LEU A 89 2.19 -17.09 10.72
N GLY A 90 1.28 -16.32 10.11
CA GLY A 90 -0.14 -16.32 10.47
C GLY A 90 -0.78 -17.69 10.25
N LEU A 91 -0.48 -18.35 9.12
CA LEU A 91 -0.92 -19.72 8.83
C LEU A 91 -0.38 -20.71 9.86
N LEU A 92 0.92 -20.61 10.20
CA LEU A 92 1.55 -21.44 11.22
C LEU A 92 0.89 -21.27 12.59
N TYR A 93 0.53 -20.05 12.95
CA TYR A 93 -0.19 -19.76 14.20
C TYR A 93 -1.60 -20.36 14.21
N VAL A 94 -2.33 -20.26 13.10
CA VAL A 94 -3.67 -20.87 12.97
C VAL A 94 -3.58 -22.39 13.05
N VAL A 95 -2.60 -23.01 12.38
CA VAL A 95 -2.39 -24.47 12.46
C VAL A 95 -2.02 -24.88 13.89
N TRP A 96 -1.17 -24.11 14.58
CA TRP A 96 -0.84 -24.35 15.99
C TRP A 96 -2.04 -24.23 16.93
N GLN A 97 -2.99 -23.35 16.64
CA GLN A 97 -4.24 -23.22 17.42
C GLN A 97 -5.21 -24.40 17.19
N ILE A 98 -5.10 -25.11 16.06
CA ILE A 98 -6.01 -26.20 15.68
C ILE A 98 -5.48 -27.57 16.14
N VAL A 99 -4.18 -27.72 16.32
CA VAL A 99 -3.50 -28.94 16.84
C VAL A 99 -3.50 -28.95 18.37
#